data_AF-A0A7C5ZQY3-F1
#
_entry.id   AF-A0A7C5ZQY3-F1
#
_cell.length_a   1.000
_cell.length_b   1.000
_cell.length_c   1.000
_cell.angle_alpha   90.00
_cell.angle_beta   90.00
_cell.angle_gamma   90.00
#
_symmetry.space_group_name_H-M   'P 1'
#
loop_
_entity.id
_entity.type
_entity.pdbx_description
1 polymer ?
#
loop_
_entity_poly.entity_id
_entity_poly.type
_entity_poly.pdbx_seq_one_letter_code
_entity_poly.pdbx_strand_id
1 'polypeptide(L)' 'MFLSETRRLTRLGLVILVPIKSIILTYSWRLLEKHHIYQADALQIASAKHVHAAQFLVADKRLHEAACKEGLNSIYLG' A
#
# COMPACT_ATOMS: atom_id res chain seq x y z
N MET A 1 -18.35 9.98 -6.46
CA MET A 1 -18.05 9.00 -7.53
C MET A 1 -16.85 8.11 -7.17
N PHE A 2 -16.64 7.75 -5.89
CA PHE A 2 -15.57 6.83 -5.50
C PHE A 2 -16.04 5.85 -4.43
N LEU A 3 -16.79 6.33 -3.43
CA LEU A 3 -17.29 5.49 -2.34
C LEU A 3 -18.35 4.49 -2.80
N SER A 4 -19.26 4.88 -3.69
CA SER A 4 -20.29 4.00 -4.27
C SER A 4 -19.68 2.88 -5.11
N GLU A 5 -18.68 3.19 -5.92
CA GLU A 5 -17.94 2.30 -6.79
C GLU A 5 -17.11 1.33 -5.93
N THR A 6 -16.36 1.83 -4.95
CA THR A 6 -15.60 1.02 -3.99
C THR A 6 -16.52 0.07 -3.22
N ARG A 7 -17.68 0.54 -2.74
CA ARG A 7 -18.67 -0.29 -2.06
C ARG A 7 -19.23 -1.38 -2.98
N ARG A 8 -19.51 -1.05 -4.25
CA ARG A 8 -19.96 -2.03 -5.25
C ARG A 8 -18.89 -3.09 -5.52
N LEU A 9 -17.63 -2.69 -5.73
CA LEU A 9 -16.51 -3.62 -5.95
C LEU A 9 -16.29 -4.54 -4.75
N THR A 10 -16.37 -3.99 -3.53
CA THR A 10 -16.25 -4.77 -2.29
C THR A 10 -17.40 -5.77 -2.17
N ARG A 11 -18.65 -5.34 -2.44
CA ARG A 11 -19.83 -6.23 -2.41
C ARG A 11 -19.75 -7.35 -3.45
N LEU A 12 -19.13 -7.09 -4.60
CA LEU A 12 -18.90 -8.09 -5.64
C LEU A 12 -17.66 -8.97 -5.38
N GLY A 13 -16.91 -8.73 -4.30
CA GLY A 13 -15.68 -9.48 -3.98
C GLY A 13 -14.51 -9.19 -4.92
N LEU A 14 -14.57 -8.10 -5.70
CA LEU A 14 -13.53 -7.74 -6.68
C LEU A 14 -12.34 -7.01 -6.04
N VAL A 15 -12.56 -6.38 -4.88
CA VAL A 15 -11.52 -5.71 -4.10
C VAL A 15 -11.69 -6.01 -2.62
N ILE A 16 -10.59 -6.01 -1.89
CA ILE A 16 -10.58 -6.12 -0.44
C ILE A 16 -10.20 -4.76 0.14
N LEU A 17 -11.00 -4.27 1.09
CA LEU A 17 -10.62 -3.11 1.89
C LEU A 17 -9.74 -3.58 3.05
N VAL A 18 -8.48 -3.15 3.05
CA VAL A 18 -7.54 -3.47 4.14
C VAL A 18 -7.80 -2.52 5.30
N PRO A 19 -8.29 -2.99 6.46
CA PRO A 19 -8.52 -2.13 7.61
C PRO A 19 -7.19 -1.68 8.21
N ILE A 20 -7.10 -0.41 8.61
CA ILE A 20 -5.91 0.16 9.23
C ILE A 20 -5.82 -0.33 10.68
N LYS A 21 -5.06 -1.39 10.90
CA LYS A 21 -4.78 -1.96 12.23
C LYS A 21 -3.56 -1.28 12.86
N SER A 22 -3.45 -1.30 14.19
CA SER A 22 -2.31 -0.74 14.92
C SER A 22 -0.96 -1.30 14.46
N ILE A 23 -0.91 -2.58 14.04
CA ILE A 23 0.30 -3.20 13.49
C ILE A 23 0.72 -2.58 12.15
N ILE A 24 -0.25 -2.19 11.31
CA ILE A 24 0.02 -1.51 10.04
C ILE A 24 0.52 -0.09 10.33
N LEU A 25 -0.10 0.63 11.27
CA LEU A 25 0.30 1.99 11.64
C LEU A 25 1.72 2.05 12.21
N THR A 26 2.03 1.18 13.17
CA THR A 26 3.37 1.10 13.78
C THR A 26 4.45 0.77 12.76
N TYR A 27 4.16 -0.12 11.81
CA TYR A 27 5.10 -0.43 10.74
C TYR A 27 5.23 0.72 9.72
N SER A 28 4.13 1.40 9.38
CA SER A 28 4.13 2.58 8.51
C SER A 28 5.01 3.69 9.09
N TRP A 29 4.95 3.92 10.41
CA TRP A 29 5.79 4.92 11.06
C TRP A 29 7.28 4.65 10.86
N ARG A 30 7.71 3.38 11.03
CA ARG A 30 9.10 2.97 10.79
C ARG A 30 9.52 3.18 9.34
N LEU A 31 8.62 2.93 8.38
CA LEU A 31 8.90 3.11 6.95
C LEU A 31 9.08 4.59 6.57
N LEU A 32 8.25 5.46 7.14
CA LEU A 32 8.33 6.91 6.95
C LEU A 32 9.69 7.43 7.37
N GLU A 33 10.16 7.06 8.57
CA GLU A 33 11.47 7.47 9.08
C GLU A 33 12.62 6.88 8.27
N LYS A 34 12.54 5.59 7.91
CA LYS A 34 13.61 4.86 7.21
C LYS A 34 13.81 5.31 5.76
N HIS A 35 12.73 5.58 5.02
CA HIS A 35 12.78 5.88 3.59
C HIS A 35 12.46 7.35 3.26
N HIS A 36 12.12 8.15 4.28
CA HIS A 36 11.72 9.55 4.14
C HIS A 36 10.56 9.75 3.15
N ILE A 37 9.62 8.81 3.11
CA ILE A 37 8.43 8.84 2.24
C ILE A 37 7.22 9.43 2.97
N TYR A 38 6.16 9.80 2.24
CA TYR A 38 4.96 10.38 2.87
C TYR A 38 4.18 9.33 3.68
N GLN A 39 3.32 9.82 4.58
CA GLN A 39 2.50 8.97 5.45
C GLN A 39 1.63 7.98 4.64
N ALA A 40 1.07 8.43 3.51
CA ALA A 40 0.26 7.60 2.62
C ALA A 40 1.08 6.49 1.95
N ASP A 41 2.27 6.82 1.44
CA ASP A 41 3.20 5.87 0.80
C ASP A 41 3.63 4.77 1.77
N ALA A 42 3.98 5.16 2.99
CA ALA A 42 4.34 4.24 4.05
C ALA A 42 3.17 3.31 4.41
N LEU A 43 1.96 3.86 4.48
CA LEU A 43 0.75 3.08 4.74
C LEU A 43 0.44 2.09 3.62
N GLN A 44 0.67 2.47 2.36
CA GLN A 44 0.50 1.58 1.21
C GLN A 44 1.47 0.39 1.27
N ILE A 45 2.76 0.63 1.49
CA ILE A 45 3.77 -0.44 1.64
C ILE A 45 3.41 -1.34 2.82
N ALA A 46 3.09 -0.75 3.98
CA ALA A 46 2.75 -1.51 5.18
C ALA A 46 1.51 -2.39 4.98
N SER A 47 0.48 -1.87 4.33
CA SER A 47 -0.75 -2.61 4.04
C SER A 47 -0.50 -3.75 3.05
N ALA A 48 0.27 -3.49 1.99
CA ALA A 48 0.65 -4.51 1.00
C ALA A 48 1.43 -5.67 1.62
N LYS A 49 2.37 -5.36 2.53
CA LYS A 49 3.11 -6.39 3.28
C LYS A 49 2.20 -7.15 4.25
N HIS A 50 1.28 -6.47 4.93
CA HIS A 50 0.35 -7.09 5.88
C HIS A 50 -0.55 -8.14 5.22
N VAL A 51 -0.96 -7.91 3.96
CA VAL A 51 -1.82 -8.83 3.21
C VAL A 51 -1.06 -9.74 2.26
N HIS A 52 0.28 -9.72 2.29
CA HIS A 52 1.13 -10.48 1.38
C HIS A 52 0.77 -10.29 -0.10
N ALA A 53 0.59 -9.03 -0.50
CA ALA A 53 0.24 -8.69 -1.88
C ALA A 53 1.26 -9.28 -2.87
N ALA A 54 0.76 -9.98 -3.90
CA ALA A 54 1.61 -10.60 -4.92
C ALA A 54 2.33 -9.56 -5.81
N GLN A 55 1.71 -8.40 -5.99
CA GLN A 55 2.23 -7.29 -6.79
C GLN A 55 1.88 -5.96 -6.14
N PHE A 56 2.76 -4.97 -6.26
CA PHE A 56 2.58 -3.61 -5.76
C PHE A 56 2.72 -2.58 -6.89
N LEU A 57 1.58 -2.21 -7.46
CA LEU A 57 1.50 -1.32 -8.62
C LEU A 57 1.55 0.15 -8.19
N VAL A 58 2.50 0.92 -8.72
CA VAL A 58 2.65 2.34 -8.39
C VAL A 58 3.12 3.17 -9.58
N ALA A 59 2.69 4.43 -9.63
CA ALA A 59 3.15 5.41 -10.63
C ALA A 59 4.16 6.42 -10.05
N ASP A 60 4.40 6.40 -8.73
CA ASP A 60 5.45 7.22 -8.12
C ASP A 60 6.76 6.42 -8.04
N LYS A 61 7.83 7.00 -8.62
CA LYS A 61 9.14 6.33 -8.71
C LYS A 61 9.80 6.17 -7.34
N ARG A 62 9.66 7.15 -6.45
CA ARG A 62 10.27 7.12 -5.11
C ARG A 62 9.60 6.06 -4.24
N LEU A 63 8.28 5.93 -4.34
CA LEU A 63 7.50 4.88 -3.70
C LEU A 63 7.85 3.50 -4.25
N HIS A 64 8.02 3.36 -5.58
CA HIS A 64 8.49 2.12 -6.19
C HIS A 64 9.83 1.66 -5.60
N GLU A 65 10.81 2.57 -5.54
CA GLU A 65 12.14 2.28 -4.99
C GLU A 65 12.07 1.89 -3.50
N ALA A 66 11.26 2.58 -2.70
CA ALA A 66 11.05 2.25 -1.29
C ALA A 66 10.38 0.87 -1.11
N ALA A 67 9.37 0.55 -1.93
CA ALA A 67 8.67 -0.73 -1.91
C ALA A 67 9.61 -1.89 -2.27
N CYS A 68 10.44 -1.72 -3.31
CA CYS A 68 11.47 -2.70 -3.69
C CYS A 68 12.48 -2.94 -2.55
N LYS A 69 12.95 -1.89 -1.86
CA LYS A 69 13.85 -2.01 -0.70
C LYS A 69 13.22 -2.75 0.48
N GLU A 70 11.89 -2.76 0.57
CA GLU A 70 11.13 -3.50 1.58
C GLU A 70 10.75 -4.92 1.15
N GLY A 71 11.23 -5.37 -0.02
CA GLY A 71 11.03 -6.73 -0.54
C GLY A 71 9.68 -6.96 -1.21
N LEU A 72 8.95 -5.91 -1.56
CA LEU A 72 7.73 -6.04 -2.36
C LEU A 72 8.08 -6.23 -3.83
N ASN A 73 7.27 -7.04 -4.52
CA ASN A 73 7.28 -7.15 -5.98
C ASN A 73 6.56 -5.92 -6.58
N SER A 74 7.26 -4.79 -6.60
CA SER A 74 6.69 -3.53 -7.10
C SER A 74 6.85 -3.39 -8.61
N ILE A 75 5.82 -2.90 -9.29
CA ILE A 75 5.82 -2.59 -10.72
C ILE A 75 5.57 -1.10 -10.89
N TYR A 76 6.53 -0.41 -11.50
CA TYR A 76 6.42 1.00 -11.86
C TYR A 76 5.61 1.14 -13.15
N LEU A 77 4.55 1.94 -13.13
CA LEU A 77 3.59 2.07 -14.24
C LEU A 77 3.83 3.26 -15.17
N GLY A 78 4.79 4.15 -14.86
CA GLY A 78 5.13 5.30 -15.71
C GLY A 78 5.14 6.62 -14.97
#